data_AF-A8DWC5-F1
#
_entry.id   AF-A8DWC5-F1
#
_cell.length_a   1.000
_cell.length_b   1.000
_cell.length_c   1.000
_cell.angle_alpha   90.00
_cell.angle_beta   90.00
_cell.angle_gamma   90.00
#
_symmetry.space_group_name_H-M   'P 1'
#
loop_
_entity.id
_entity.type
_entity.pdbx_description
1 polymer ?
#
loop_
_entity_poly.entity_id
_entity_poly.type
_entity_poly.pdbx_seq_one_letter_code
_entity_poly.pdbx_strand_id
1 'polypeptide(L)'
;KRYTNLYARNQCKMLMLEPRGHADMYGALLVEPDAENADMAVLFLHNEGYGLMCGHAIIALGRYAVDTGVVAVDTGSSSYGEVPVFIQCPCGVVKAFVELCEGKSGKVRFVSVPAFAFAIDLVVETDKYGPVKLDIGYGGAFYAIVSGDKLGLDVKTCKVRDAIDAAAVISRAVKNQVKLTHPDSPDLAFLYGVIITDSNDRYSDDPDDCTKNITVFADNAVSILTFIHSHFFV
;
A
#
# COMPACT_ATOMS: atom_id res chain seq x y z
N LYS A 1 -6.09 -16.73 4.47
CA LYS A 1 -4.90 -17.04 5.33
C LYS A 1 -4.67 -18.53 5.62
N ARG A 2 -5.69 -19.40 5.83
CA ARG A 2 -5.46 -20.83 6.17
C ARG A 2 -4.99 -21.72 5.00
N TYR A 3 -5.45 -21.48 3.77
CA TYR A 3 -5.12 -22.37 2.63
C TYR A 3 -3.78 -22.06 1.93
N THR A 4 -3.31 -20.82 1.96
CA THR A 4 -2.16 -20.35 1.14
C THR A 4 -0.81 -20.35 1.85
N ASN A 5 -0.78 -20.52 3.18
CA ASN A 5 0.44 -20.33 3.97
C ASN A 5 1.46 -21.47 3.88
N LEU A 6 1.05 -22.69 3.53
CA LEU A 6 1.96 -23.85 3.43
C LEU A 6 2.41 -24.15 2.00
N TYR A 7 1.50 -24.16 1.03
CA TYR A 7 1.85 -24.54 -0.36
C TYR A 7 2.45 -23.40 -1.19
N ALA A 8 1.99 -22.17 -1.00
CA ALA A 8 2.36 -21.08 -1.89
C ALA A 8 3.56 -20.24 -1.38
N ARG A 9 4.07 -20.46 -0.16
CA ARG A 9 5.28 -19.77 0.32
C ARG A 9 6.54 -20.12 -0.49
N ASN A 10 6.66 -21.37 -0.94
CA ASN A 10 7.76 -21.79 -1.81
C ASN A 10 7.63 -21.19 -3.22
N GLN A 11 6.40 -21.05 -3.73
CA GLN A 11 6.13 -20.37 -5.00
C GLN A 11 6.42 -18.87 -4.92
N CYS A 12 6.05 -18.22 -3.80
CA CYS A 12 6.38 -16.82 -3.55
C CYS A 12 7.90 -16.59 -3.58
N LYS A 13 8.68 -17.42 -2.88
CA LYS A 13 10.15 -17.31 -2.92
C LYS A 13 10.72 -17.52 -4.31
N MET A 14 10.18 -18.49 -5.06
CA MET A 14 10.65 -18.78 -6.43
C MET A 14 10.43 -17.62 -7.40
N LEU A 15 9.33 -16.88 -7.23
CA LEU A 15 8.94 -15.77 -8.10
C LEU A 15 9.52 -14.42 -7.67
N MET A 16 9.58 -14.15 -6.36
CA MET A 16 9.95 -12.84 -5.82
C MET A 16 11.46 -12.67 -5.63
N LEU A 17 12.19 -13.74 -5.30
CA LEU A 17 13.63 -13.67 -5.05
C LEU A 17 14.44 -13.90 -6.34
N GLU A 18 15.70 -13.52 -6.27
CA GLU A 18 16.66 -13.84 -7.32
C GLU A 18 16.71 -15.36 -7.59
N PRO A 19 16.88 -15.77 -8.86
CA PRO A 19 17.21 -14.94 -10.03
C PRO A 19 16.01 -14.41 -10.82
N ARG A 20 14.77 -14.71 -10.40
CA ARG A 20 13.56 -14.31 -11.17
C ARG A 20 13.03 -12.94 -10.78
N GLY A 21 13.16 -12.59 -9.50
CA GLY A 21 12.86 -11.26 -8.98
C GLY A 21 14.11 -10.62 -8.37
N HIS A 22 13.88 -9.75 -7.39
CA HIS A 22 14.88 -9.03 -6.62
C HIS A 22 14.27 -8.58 -5.29
N ALA A 23 15.08 -7.95 -4.42
CA ALA A 23 14.67 -7.58 -3.06
C ALA A 23 13.39 -6.73 -2.98
N ASP A 24 13.11 -5.94 -4.02
CA ASP A 24 11.97 -5.01 -4.10
C ASP A 24 10.87 -5.49 -5.07
N MET A 25 10.90 -6.76 -5.50
CA MET A 25 9.87 -7.31 -6.38
C MET A 25 8.53 -7.43 -5.66
N TYR A 26 7.46 -7.07 -6.36
CA TYR A 26 6.07 -7.19 -5.90
C TYR A 26 5.26 -7.99 -6.91
N GLY A 27 4.38 -8.87 -6.41
CA GLY A 27 3.59 -9.78 -7.22
C GLY A 27 2.11 -9.76 -6.88
N ALA A 28 1.31 -10.25 -7.81
CA ALA A 28 -0.12 -10.46 -7.66
C ALA A 28 -0.44 -11.88 -8.13
N LEU A 29 -0.90 -12.73 -7.20
CA LEU A 29 -1.43 -14.04 -7.52
C LEU A 29 -2.95 -13.92 -7.69
N LEU A 30 -3.42 -14.07 -8.92
CA LEU A 30 -4.85 -14.07 -9.21
C LEU A 30 -5.49 -15.36 -8.71
N VAL A 31 -6.64 -15.22 -8.06
CA VAL A 31 -7.44 -16.32 -7.53
C VAL A 31 -8.91 -16.09 -7.88
N GLU A 32 -9.72 -17.14 -7.75
CA GLU A 32 -11.16 -17.00 -7.91
C GLU A 32 -11.72 -16.11 -6.79
N PRO A 33 -12.55 -15.10 -7.12
CA PRO A 33 -13.22 -14.29 -6.12
C PRO A 33 -14.30 -15.08 -5.40
N ASP A 34 -14.43 -14.85 -4.10
CA ASP A 34 -15.55 -15.33 -3.28
C ASP A 34 -16.42 -14.18 -2.73
N ALA A 35 -16.02 -12.92 -2.96
CA ALA A 35 -16.82 -11.75 -2.66
C ALA A 35 -17.91 -11.52 -3.72
N GLU A 36 -19.10 -11.14 -3.24
CA GLU A 36 -20.20 -10.74 -4.12
C GLU A 36 -19.79 -9.49 -4.93
N ASN A 37 -20.02 -9.52 -6.24
CA ASN A 37 -19.70 -8.46 -7.20
C ASN A 37 -18.19 -8.14 -7.37
N ALA A 38 -17.30 -9.09 -7.09
CA ALA A 38 -15.89 -8.96 -7.47
C ALA A 38 -15.66 -9.57 -8.87
N ASP A 39 -15.03 -8.79 -9.76
CA ASP A 39 -14.65 -9.25 -11.11
C ASP A 39 -13.41 -10.16 -11.05
N MET A 40 -12.56 -9.95 -10.06
CA MET A 40 -11.35 -10.74 -9.83
C MET A 40 -10.92 -10.68 -8.36
N ALA A 41 -10.13 -11.66 -7.93
CA ALA A 41 -9.48 -11.63 -6.62
C ALA A 41 -7.96 -11.78 -6.74
N VAL A 42 -7.26 -11.21 -5.76
CA VAL A 42 -5.80 -11.20 -5.74
C VAL A 42 -5.25 -11.49 -4.35
N LEU A 43 -4.15 -12.24 -4.30
CA LEU A 43 -3.25 -12.32 -3.17
C LEU A 43 -1.95 -11.60 -3.53
N PHE A 44 -1.64 -10.52 -2.84
CA PHE A 44 -0.40 -9.78 -3.07
C PHE A 44 0.79 -10.52 -2.49
N LEU A 45 1.90 -10.49 -3.21
CA LEU A 45 3.15 -11.14 -2.85
C LEU A 45 4.26 -10.10 -2.76
N HIS A 46 5.09 -10.19 -1.73
CA HIS A 46 6.35 -9.48 -1.62
C HIS A 46 7.43 -10.44 -1.10
N ASN A 47 8.68 -9.96 -1.04
CA ASN A 47 9.86 -10.70 -0.59
C ASN A 47 9.68 -11.50 0.72
N GLU A 48 8.86 -11.03 1.65
CA GLU A 48 8.63 -11.66 2.96
C GLU A 48 7.36 -12.50 3.08
N GLY A 49 6.45 -12.40 2.11
CA GLY A 49 5.21 -13.18 2.12
C GLY A 49 4.04 -12.45 1.46
N TYR A 50 2.88 -12.56 2.10
CA TYR A 50 1.63 -12.03 1.55
C TYR A 50 1.38 -10.60 2.03
N GLY A 51 1.13 -9.70 1.07
CA GLY A 51 0.65 -8.36 1.31
C GLY A 51 -0.86 -8.31 1.53
N LEU A 52 -1.35 -7.22 2.13
CA LEU A 52 -2.78 -6.99 2.34
C LEU A 52 -3.42 -6.20 1.20
N MET A 53 -2.80 -5.09 0.81
CA MET A 53 -3.26 -4.18 -0.22
C MET A 53 -2.08 -3.34 -0.70
N CYS A 54 -2.05 -3.04 -2.00
CA CYS A 54 -1.08 -2.12 -2.55
C CYS A 54 -1.68 -1.28 -3.69
N GLY A 55 -1.72 0.04 -3.52
CA GLY A 55 -2.34 0.95 -4.48
C GLY A 55 -1.73 0.87 -5.89
N HIS A 56 -0.41 0.73 -6.01
CA HIS A 56 0.24 0.56 -7.32
C HIS A 56 -0.22 -0.73 -8.01
N ALA A 57 -0.49 -1.78 -7.24
CA ALA A 57 -0.89 -3.07 -7.77
C ALA A 57 -2.35 -3.02 -8.21
N ILE A 58 -3.22 -2.29 -7.49
CA ILE A 58 -4.59 -2.02 -7.91
C ILE A 58 -4.64 -1.28 -9.25
N ILE A 59 -3.79 -0.25 -9.42
CA ILE A 59 -3.69 0.49 -10.69
C ILE A 59 -3.32 -0.45 -11.84
N ALA A 60 -2.29 -1.27 -11.64
CA ALA A 60 -1.85 -2.23 -12.64
C ALA A 60 -2.91 -3.31 -12.94
N LEU A 61 -3.55 -3.84 -11.89
CA LEU A 61 -4.59 -4.88 -12.01
C LEU A 61 -5.86 -4.37 -12.68
N GLY A 62 -6.24 -3.12 -12.43
CA GLY A 62 -7.36 -2.48 -13.12
C GLY A 62 -7.14 -2.48 -14.63
N ARG A 63 -5.98 -1.99 -15.09
CA ARG A 63 -5.63 -2.03 -16.52
C ARG A 63 -5.56 -3.45 -17.05
N TYR A 64 -4.90 -4.36 -16.32
CA TYR A 64 -4.81 -5.76 -16.69
C TYR A 64 -6.19 -6.39 -16.92
N ALA A 65 -7.15 -6.13 -16.03
CA ALA A 65 -8.49 -6.70 -16.13
C ALA A 65 -9.24 -6.24 -17.40
N VAL A 66 -9.06 -4.97 -17.79
CA VAL A 66 -9.62 -4.42 -19.02
C VAL A 66 -8.87 -4.94 -20.24
N ASP A 67 -7.53 -4.88 -20.25
CA ASP A 67 -6.70 -5.21 -21.41
C ASP A 67 -6.75 -6.71 -21.77
N THR A 68 -6.98 -7.57 -20.78
CA THR A 68 -7.08 -9.03 -20.97
C THR A 68 -8.51 -9.55 -21.08
N GLY A 69 -9.51 -8.67 -20.94
CA GLY A 69 -10.92 -9.02 -21.04
C GLY A 69 -11.47 -9.81 -19.85
N VAL A 70 -10.82 -9.73 -18.67
CA VAL A 70 -11.41 -10.23 -17.41
C VAL A 70 -12.72 -9.48 -17.12
N VAL A 71 -12.72 -8.17 -17.34
CA VAL A 71 -13.96 -7.38 -17.43
C VAL A 71 -14.30 -7.20 -18.89
N ALA A 72 -15.50 -7.60 -19.29
CA ALA A 72 -15.99 -7.38 -20.64
C ALA A 72 -16.22 -5.88 -20.86
N VAL A 73 -15.52 -5.31 -21.83
CA VAL A 73 -15.64 -3.91 -22.23
C VAL A 73 -16.09 -3.87 -23.69
N ASP A 74 -17.04 -2.99 -24.02
CA ASP A 74 -17.30 -2.66 -25.41
C ASP A 74 -16.10 -1.87 -25.94
N THR A 75 -15.32 -2.50 -26.82
CA THR A 75 -14.11 -1.92 -27.41
C THR A 75 -14.38 -1.26 -28.76
N GLY A 76 -15.64 -0.96 -29.09
CA GLY A 76 -15.97 -0.20 -30.30
C GLY A 76 -15.21 1.13 -30.35
N SER A 77 -14.90 1.63 -31.56
CA SER A 77 -14.06 2.82 -31.80
C SER A 77 -14.63 4.13 -31.21
N SER A 78 -15.83 4.08 -30.63
CA SER A 78 -16.52 5.19 -29.95
C SER A 78 -16.52 5.09 -28.42
N SER A 79 -15.79 4.13 -27.85
CA SER A 79 -15.84 3.85 -26.40
C SER A 79 -14.91 4.80 -25.65
N TYR A 80 -15.51 5.85 -25.09
CA TYR A 80 -14.87 6.81 -24.20
C TYR A 80 -15.57 6.78 -22.84
N GLY A 81 -14.79 6.67 -21.76
CA GLY A 81 -15.35 6.69 -20.40
C GLY A 81 -14.44 6.02 -19.37
N GLU A 82 -15.05 5.57 -18.26
CA GLU A 82 -14.36 4.82 -17.22
C GLU A 82 -15.05 3.47 -17.01
N VAL A 83 -14.24 2.41 -16.97
CA VAL A 83 -14.68 1.04 -16.67
C VAL A 83 -14.44 0.75 -15.19
N PRO A 84 -15.48 0.45 -14.39
CA PRO A 84 -15.30 0.00 -13.03
C PRO A 84 -14.78 -1.44 -13.03
N VAL A 85 -13.75 -1.71 -12.22
CA VAL A 85 -13.21 -3.04 -11.95
C VAL A 85 -13.22 -3.25 -10.44
N PHE A 86 -13.94 -4.26 -9.97
CA PHE A 86 -14.05 -4.64 -8.58
C PHE A 86 -13.04 -5.73 -8.26
N ILE A 87 -11.99 -5.37 -7.54
CA ILE A 87 -10.86 -6.23 -7.21
C ILE A 87 -10.98 -6.63 -5.75
N GLN A 88 -11.21 -7.91 -5.49
CA GLN A 88 -11.19 -8.44 -4.14
C GLN A 88 -9.74 -8.60 -3.65
N CYS A 89 -9.43 -7.91 -2.55
CA CYS A 89 -8.15 -7.97 -1.86
C CYS A 89 -8.30 -8.58 -0.46
N PRO A 90 -7.20 -8.99 0.19
CA PRO A 90 -7.24 -9.44 1.59
C PRO A 90 -7.84 -8.44 2.58
N CYS A 91 -7.79 -7.14 2.28
CA CYS A 91 -8.40 -6.08 3.10
C CYS A 91 -9.88 -5.81 2.78
N GLY A 92 -10.44 -6.42 1.74
CA GLY A 92 -11.77 -6.13 1.21
C GLY A 92 -11.78 -5.81 -0.29
N VAL A 93 -12.95 -5.51 -0.84
CA VAL A 93 -13.10 -5.16 -2.27
C VAL A 93 -12.69 -3.71 -2.50
N VAL A 94 -11.81 -3.50 -3.47
CA VAL A 94 -11.35 -2.20 -3.96
C VAL A 94 -11.94 -1.96 -5.33
N LYS A 95 -12.45 -0.73 -5.56
CA LYS A 95 -13.06 -0.36 -6.85
C LYS A 95 -12.10 0.50 -7.65
N ALA A 96 -11.50 -0.07 -8.68
CA ALA A 96 -10.70 0.66 -9.66
C ALA A 96 -11.61 1.23 -10.77
N PHE A 97 -11.25 2.40 -11.30
CA PHE A 97 -11.87 3.04 -12.44
C PHE A 97 -10.78 3.23 -13.49
N VAL A 98 -10.93 2.54 -14.61
CA VAL A 98 -9.95 2.52 -15.70
C VAL A 98 -10.47 3.40 -16.82
N GLU A 99 -9.75 4.45 -17.14
CA GLU A 99 -10.04 5.29 -18.30
C GLU A 99 -9.92 4.46 -19.58
N LEU A 100 -10.89 4.59 -20.48
CA LEU A 100 -10.89 3.97 -21.79
C LEU A 100 -10.99 5.06 -22.86
N CYS A 101 -10.06 5.02 -23.81
CA CYS A 101 -10.02 5.93 -24.95
C CYS A 101 -9.69 5.13 -26.20
N GLU A 102 -10.62 5.09 -27.17
CA GLU A 102 -10.46 4.35 -28.43
C GLU A 102 -10.08 2.86 -28.21
N GLY A 103 -10.72 2.24 -27.22
CA GLY A 103 -10.49 0.84 -26.86
C GLY A 103 -9.17 0.55 -26.15
N LYS A 104 -8.42 1.57 -25.71
CA LYS A 104 -7.17 1.42 -24.94
C LYS A 104 -7.34 1.87 -23.50
N SER A 105 -6.81 1.10 -22.55
CA SER A 105 -6.76 1.47 -21.14
C SER A 105 -5.78 2.61 -20.89
N GLY A 106 -6.19 3.58 -20.08
CA GLY A 106 -5.46 4.80 -19.75
C GLY A 106 -5.18 4.92 -18.26
N LYS A 107 -5.46 6.11 -17.70
CA LYS A 107 -5.26 6.38 -16.26
C LYS A 107 -6.18 5.50 -15.43
N VAL A 108 -5.72 5.20 -14.20
CA VAL A 108 -6.53 4.48 -13.22
C VAL A 108 -6.58 5.29 -11.94
N ARG A 109 -7.78 5.47 -11.42
CA ARG A 109 -8.04 5.92 -10.04
C ARG A 109 -8.81 4.81 -9.32
N PHE A 110 -8.81 4.81 -8.00
CA PHE A 110 -9.56 3.79 -7.27
C PHE A 110 -10.13 4.36 -5.97
N VAL A 111 -11.19 3.70 -5.49
CA VAL A 111 -11.73 3.89 -4.15
C VAL A 111 -11.26 2.71 -3.32
N SER A 112 -10.42 2.99 -2.32
CA SER A 112 -9.89 2.00 -1.39
C SER A 112 -10.96 1.51 -0.42
N VAL A 113 -10.57 0.60 0.47
CA VAL A 113 -11.36 0.24 1.65
C VAL A 113 -11.45 1.42 2.62
N PRO A 114 -12.43 1.44 3.55
CA PRO A 114 -12.54 2.49 4.56
C PRO A 114 -11.23 2.69 5.32
N ALA A 115 -10.75 3.94 5.35
CA ALA A 115 -9.57 4.35 6.09
C ALA A 115 -9.98 5.00 7.40
N PHE A 116 -9.15 4.88 8.44
CA PHE A 116 -9.39 5.53 9.73
C PHE A 116 -8.09 5.83 10.47
N ALA A 117 -8.10 6.89 11.28
CA ALA A 117 -7.05 7.16 12.25
C ALA A 117 -7.22 6.21 13.45
N PHE A 118 -6.23 5.37 13.70
CA PHE A 118 -6.19 4.51 14.88
C PHE A 118 -5.73 5.29 16.11
N ALA A 119 -4.71 6.12 15.96
CA ALA A 119 -4.20 7.02 16.99
C ALA A 119 -3.58 8.26 16.34
N ILE A 120 -3.79 9.42 16.97
CA ILE A 120 -3.19 10.69 16.57
C ILE A 120 -2.33 11.20 17.73
N ASP A 121 -1.20 11.83 17.40
CA ASP A 121 -0.26 12.40 18.36
C ASP A 121 0.26 11.40 19.41
N LEU A 122 0.37 10.13 19.03
CA LEU A 122 0.88 9.07 19.89
C LEU A 122 2.39 9.24 20.11
N VAL A 123 2.83 9.23 21.35
CA VAL A 123 4.25 9.25 21.69
C VAL A 123 4.72 7.83 21.98
N VAL A 124 5.78 7.39 21.29
CA VAL A 124 6.46 6.11 21.55
C VAL A 124 7.90 6.37 21.97
N GLU A 125 8.39 5.60 22.94
CA GLU A 125 9.79 5.64 23.33
C GLU A 125 10.63 4.83 22.34
N THR A 126 11.71 5.41 21.83
CA THR A 126 12.62 4.76 20.89
C THR A 126 14.01 4.60 21.49
N ASP A 127 14.72 3.55 21.08
CA ASP A 127 16.09 3.27 21.51
C ASP A 127 17.12 4.29 20.99
N LYS A 128 16.81 4.98 19.87
CA LYS A 128 17.74 5.89 19.18
C LYS A 128 17.34 7.37 19.22
N TYR A 129 16.05 7.67 19.10
CA TYR A 129 15.54 9.04 18.92
C TYR A 129 14.86 9.60 20.17
N GLY A 130 14.80 8.83 21.27
CA GLY A 130 14.03 9.18 22.46
C GLY A 130 12.52 9.14 22.19
N PRO A 131 11.72 9.97 22.88
CA PRO A 131 10.28 10.04 22.66
C PRO A 131 9.97 10.63 21.27
N VAL A 132 9.29 9.85 20.44
CA VAL A 132 8.88 10.27 19.09
C VAL A 132 7.36 10.32 19.02
N LYS A 133 6.83 11.46 18.59
CA LYS A 133 5.41 11.64 18.30
C LYS A 133 5.10 11.19 16.87
N LEU A 134 4.08 10.35 16.71
CA LEU A 134 3.64 9.78 15.44
C LEU A 134 2.13 9.56 15.43
N ASP A 135 1.57 9.40 14.24
CA ASP A 135 0.21 8.95 14.04
C ASP A 135 0.19 7.48 13.61
N ILE A 136 -0.93 6.81 13.84
CA ILE A 136 -1.17 5.47 13.29
C ILE A 136 -2.48 5.51 12.52
N GLY A 137 -2.41 5.23 11.23
CA GLY A 137 -3.56 5.18 10.33
C GLY A 137 -3.74 3.79 9.73
N TYR A 138 -4.99 3.44 9.43
CA TYR A 138 -5.34 2.29 8.61
C TYR A 138 -5.88 2.77 7.27
N GLY A 139 -5.36 2.22 6.16
CA GLY A 139 -5.82 2.49 4.79
C GLY A 139 -5.80 1.23 3.91
N GLY A 140 -6.20 0.09 4.48
CA GLY A 140 -5.97 -1.25 3.91
C GLY A 140 -4.84 -2.02 4.60
N ALA A 141 -3.94 -1.29 5.27
CA ALA A 141 -2.95 -1.79 6.21
C ALA A 141 -2.63 -0.71 7.26
N PHE A 142 -2.11 -1.09 8.43
CA PHE A 142 -1.69 -0.12 9.45
C PHE A 142 -0.30 0.43 9.16
N TYR A 143 -0.19 1.76 9.19
CA TYR A 143 1.08 2.48 9.06
C TYR A 143 1.30 3.39 10.26
N ALA A 144 2.53 3.43 10.76
CA ALA A 144 2.98 4.52 11.62
C ALA A 144 3.48 5.66 10.74
N ILE A 145 2.98 6.87 10.96
CA ILE A 145 3.27 8.06 10.16
C ILE A 145 4.07 9.01 11.03
N VAL A 146 5.27 9.37 10.59
CA VAL A 146 6.21 10.16 11.38
C VAL A 146 6.92 11.20 10.51
N SER A 147 7.08 12.40 11.03
CA SER A 147 7.83 13.46 10.35
C SER A 147 9.34 13.16 10.35
N GLY A 148 9.99 13.32 9.20
CA GLY A 148 11.42 13.13 9.02
C GLY A 148 12.27 13.99 9.96
N ASP A 149 11.83 15.20 10.28
CA ASP A 149 12.53 16.11 11.20
C ASP A 149 12.71 15.50 12.59
N LYS A 150 11.75 14.69 13.05
CA LYS A 150 11.82 13.99 14.35
C LYS A 150 12.88 12.89 14.35
N LEU A 151 13.29 12.45 13.17
CA LEU A 151 14.29 11.41 12.96
C LEU A 151 15.63 11.99 12.49
N GLY A 152 15.72 13.32 12.35
CA GLY A 152 16.88 14.00 11.77
C GLY A 152 17.10 13.67 10.28
N LEU A 153 16.02 13.37 9.55
CA LEU A 153 16.05 12.97 8.15
C LEU A 153 15.32 14.02 7.28
N ASP A 154 15.97 14.42 6.19
CA ASP A 154 15.30 15.08 5.07
C ASP A 154 14.89 14.03 4.04
N VAL A 155 13.59 13.77 3.92
CA VAL A 155 13.01 12.80 2.96
C VAL A 155 13.46 13.03 1.52
N LYS A 156 13.76 14.28 1.14
CA LYS A 156 14.14 14.63 -0.23
C LYS A 156 15.57 14.25 -0.58
N THR A 157 16.44 14.15 0.42
CA THR A 157 17.90 14.05 0.22
C THR A 157 18.56 12.94 1.01
N CYS A 158 17.88 12.35 2.00
CA CYS A 158 18.43 11.29 2.83
C CYS A 158 18.76 10.04 2.00
N LYS A 159 19.74 9.25 2.47
CA LYS A 159 20.01 7.96 1.85
C LYS A 159 18.86 7.02 2.20
N VAL A 160 18.43 6.21 1.23
CA VAL A 160 17.40 5.18 1.43
C VAL A 160 17.71 4.30 2.64
N ARG A 161 19.00 3.97 2.87
CA ARG A 161 19.43 3.19 4.02
C ARG A 161 19.11 3.84 5.36
N ASP A 162 19.29 5.16 5.47
CA ASP A 162 19.03 5.89 6.71
C ASP A 162 17.52 5.89 7.03
N ALA A 163 16.67 5.99 6.00
CA ALA A 163 15.22 5.85 6.13
C ALA A 163 14.80 4.43 6.56
N ILE A 164 15.41 3.39 5.98
CA ILE A 164 15.20 1.99 6.41
C ILE A 164 15.54 1.80 7.88
N ASP A 165 16.73 2.24 8.29
CA ASP A 165 17.22 2.05 9.65
C ASP A 165 16.35 2.83 10.66
N ALA A 166 15.88 4.03 10.31
CA ALA A 166 14.95 4.80 11.14
C ALA A 166 13.56 4.15 11.23
N ALA A 167 13.01 3.69 10.11
CA ALA A 167 11.74 2.97 10.08
C ALA A 167 11.77 1.67 10.89
N ALA A 168 12.90 0.96 10.90
CA ALA A 168 13.09 -0.23 11.73
C ALA A 168 13.02 0.10 13.22
N VAL A 169 13.64 1.20 13.65
CA VAL A 169 13.57 1.71 15.04
C VAL A 169 12.12 2.02 15.42
N ILE A 170 11.41 2.81 14.60
CA ILE A 170 10.01 3.18 14.85
C ILE A 170 9.10 1.95 14.86
N SER A 171 9.28 1.03 13.91
CA SER A 171 8.50 -0.22 13.84
C SER A 171 8.64 -1.04 15.12
N ARG A 172 9.86 -1.20 15.64
CA ARG A 172 10.09 -1.90 16.92
C ARG A 172 9.41 -1.19 18.08
N ALA A 173 9.56 0.13 18.16
CA ALA A 173 8.95 0.93 19.23
C ALA A 173 7.42 0.77 19.26
N VAL A 174 6.76 0.90 18.10
CA VAL A 174 5.32 0.75 17.96
C VAL A 174 4.87 -0.69 18.27
N LYS A 175 5.53 -1.70 17.70
CA LYS A 175 5.20 -3.12 17.95
C LYS A 175 5.28 -3.49 19.45
N ASN A 176 6.18 -2.87 20.20
CA ASN A 176 6.36 -3.13 21.63
C ASN A 176 5.37 -2.36 22.54
N GLN A 177 4.94 -1.18 22.13
CA GLN A 177 4.17 -0.25 22.99
C GLN A 177 2.70 -0.15 22.60
N VAL A 178 2.32 -0.58 21.39
CA VAL A 178 0.99 -0.34 20.83
C VAL A 178 0.34 -1.67 20.45
N LYS A 179 -0.82 -1.94 21.04
CA LYS A 179 -1.67 -3.05 20.65
C LYS A 179 -2.68 -2.58 19.61
N LEU A 180 -2.42 -2.89 18.34
CA LEU A 180 -3.33 -2.57 17.24
C LEU A 180 -4.60 -3.42 17.30
N THR A 181 -5.72 -2.83 16.89
CA THR A 181 -7.01 -3.51 16.69
C THR A 181 -7.65 -3.01 15.41
N HIS A 182 -8.30 -3.92 14.68
CA HIS A 182 -9.10 -3.59 13.50
C HIS A 182 -10.58 -3.87 13.83
N PRO A 183 -11.52 -2.95 13.53
CA PRO A 183 -12.93 -3.09 13.88
C PRO A 183 -13.54 -4.42 13.43
N ASP A 184 -13.32 -4.79 12.17
CA ASP A 184 -14.02 -5.94 11.55
C ASP A 184 -13.17 -7.20 11.37
N SER A 185 -11.85 -7.13 11.58
CA SER A 185 -10.94 -8.21 11.15
C SER A 185 -9.66 -8.26 11.97
N PRO A 186 -9.64 -9.04 13.07
CA PRO A 186 -8.48 -9.17 13.95
C PRO A 186 -7.19 -9.57 13.24
N ASP A 187 -7.29 -10.34 12.15
CA ASP A 187 -6.16 -10.77 11.33
C ASP A 187 -5.45 -9.62 10.60
N LEU A 188 -6.06 -8.44 10.47
CA LEU A 188 -5.48 -7.25 9.86
C LEU A 188 -4.79 -6.33 10.89
N ALA A 189 -4.92 -6.63 12.18
CA ALA A 189 -4.45 -5.79 13.29
C ALA A 189 -2.94 -5.93 13.56
N PHE A 190 -2.11 -5.62 12.57
CA PHE A 190 -0.66 -5.60 12.71
C PHE A 190 -0.04 -4.43 11.93
N LEU A 191 1.09 -3.94 12.42
CA LEU A 191 1.81 -2.84 11.78
C LEU A 191 2.47 -3.35 10.49
N TYR A 192 2.08 -2.78 9.35
CA TYR A 192 2.60 -3.17 8.05
C TYR A 192 3.87 -2.41 7.70
N GLY A 193 3.96 -1.13 8.05
CA GLY A 193 5.13 -0.31 7.77
C GLY A 193 5.14 1.06 8.44
N VAL A 194 6.14 1.85 8.08
CA VAL A 194 6.34 3.24 8.53
C VAL A 194 6.38 4.14 7.31
N ILE A 195 5.62 5.23 7.37
CA ILE A 195 5.63 6.31 6.39
C ILE A 195 6.38 7.48 7.03
N ILE A 196 7.49 7.89 6.42
CA ILE A 196 8.29 9.04 6.85
C ILE A 196 7.95 10.21 5.94
N THR A 197 7.37 11.28 6.48
CA THR A 197 6.96 12.48 5.72
C THR A 197 8.05 13.55 5.72
N ASP A 198 8.03 14.44 4.72
CA ASP A 198 8.95 15.58 4.63
C ASP A 198 8.56 16.77 5.54
N SER A 199 7.71 16.51 6.54
CA SER A 199 7.20 17.50 7.51
C SER A 199 6.32 18.60 6.90
N ASN A 200 6.07 18.56 5.58
CA ASN A 200 5.08 19.42 4.94
C ASN A 200 3.69 18.80 5.07
N ASP A 201 3.18 18.73 6.30
CA ASP A 201 1.92 18.05 6.62
C ASP A 201 0.69 18.94 6.35
N ARG A 202 0.87 20.09 5.69
CA ARG A 202 -0.22 21.01 5.33
C ARG A 202 -0.88 20.57 4.05
N TYR A 203 -2.21 20.61 4.03
CA TYR A 203 -2.96 20.52 2.80
C TYR A 203 -2.70 21.73 1.91
N SER A 204 -2.43 21.48 0.63
CA SER A 204 -2.27 22.51 -0.40
C SER A 204 -2.99 22.06 -1.67
N ASP A 205 -3.71 22.98 -2.32
CA ASP A 205 -4.32 22.76 -3.64
C ASP A 205 -3.29 22.94 -4.77
N ASP A 206 -2.07 23.42 -4.45
CA ASP A 206 -0.99 23.56 -5.41
C ASP A 206 -0.34 22.19 -5.69
N PRO A 207 -0.39 21.68 -6.93
CA PRO A 207 0.22 20.39 -7.27
C PRO A 207 1.74 20.37 -7.07
N ASP A 208 2.41 21.53 -7.06
CA ASP A 208 3.86 21.61 -6.81
C ASP A 208 4.21 21.64 -5.31
N ASP A 209 3.21 21.84 -4.44
CA ASP A 209 3.33 21.86 -2.97
C ASP A 209 2.80 20.57 -2.33
N CYS A 210 3.16 19.44 -2.93
CA CYS A 210 2.79 18.12 -2.41
C CYS A 210 3.77 17.64 -1.32
N THR A 211 3.23 17.06 -0.24
CA THR A 211 3.99 16.30 0.76
C THR A 211 4.71 15.14 0.10
N LYS A 212 5.98 14.93 0.48
CA LYS A 212 6.77 13.78 0.02
C LYS A 212 6.92 12.78 1.15
N ASN A 213 6.94 11.49 0.82
CA ASN A 213 7.22 10.48 1.83
C ASN A 213 8.03 9.29 1.30
N ILE A 214 8.63 8.59 2.24
CA ILE A 214 9.24 7.29 2.03
C ILE A 214 8.44 6.29 2.85
N THR A 215 7.92 5.26 2.20
CA THR A 215 7.21 4.16 2.87
C THR A 215 8.15 2.96 2.97
N VAL A 216 8.42 2.51 4.19
CA VAL A 216 9.21 1.31 4.47
C VAL A 216 8.30 0.24 5.05
N PHE A 217 8.27 -0.94 4.44
CA PHE A 217 7.44 -2.07 4.85
C PHE A 217 8.24 -3.38 4.80
N ALA A 218 7.70 -4.45 5.38
CA ALA A 218 8.24 -5.82 5.29
C ALA A 218 9.76 -5.89 5.58
N ASP A 219 10.13 -5.68 6.85
CA ASP A 219 11.49 -5.71 7.43
C ASP A 219 12.64 -5.43 6.42
N ASN A 220 12.53 -4.29 5.68
CA ASN A 220 13.54 -3.56 4.88
C ASN A 220 13.18 -3.29 3.40
N ALA A 221 11.96 -3.59 2.92
CA ALA A 221 11.53 -3.16 1.58
C ALA A 221 11.16 -1.67 1.56
N VAL A 222 11.55 -0.95 0.51
CA VAL A 222 11.28 0.49 0.37
C VAL A 222 10.43 0.76 -0.86
N SER A 223 9.37 1.53 -0.68
CA SER A 223 8.71 2.23 -1.78
C SER A 223 8.81 3.73 -1.55
N ILE A 224 9.46 4.41 -2.49
CA ILE A 224 9.49 5.87 -2.54
C ILE A 224 8.26 6.29 -3.34
N LEU A 225 7.26 6.84 -2.66
CA LEU A 225 6.09 7.43 -3.31
C LEU A 225 6.12 8.95 -3.10
N THR A 226 6.21 9.68 -4.21
CA THR A 226 5.75 11.06 -4.24
C THR A 226 4.24 11.02 -4.30
N PHE A 227 3.54 11.33 -3.21
CA PHE A 227 2.09 11.49 -3.27
C PHE A 227 1.78 12.78 -4.02
N ILE A 228 1.09 12.63 -5.15
CA ILE A 228 0.38 13.74 -5.78
C ILE A 228 -1.03 13.67 -5.18
N HIS A 229 -1.35 14.61 -4.31
CA HIS A 229 -2.60 14.76 -3.56
C HIS A 229 -2.82 13.88 -2.31
N SER A 230 -3.16 14.59 -1.24
CA SER A 230 -3.53 14.22 0.13
C SER A 230 -4.83 13.41 0.28
N HIS A 231 -5.36 12.79 -0.78
CA HIS A 231 -6.67 12.13 -0.75
C HIS A 231 -6.64 10.65 -0.32
N PHE A 232 -5.57 10.20 0.35
CA PHE A 232 -5.48 8.80 0.82
C PHE A 232 -6.02 8.57 2.24
N PHE A 233 -6.38 9.63 2.97
CA PHE A 233 -6.84 9.52 4.36
C PHE A 233 -8.11 10.34 4.69
N VAL A 234 -8.87 10.77 3.68
CA VAL A 234 -10.20 11.37 3.86
C VAL A 234 -11.22 10.65 2.99
#